data_AF-A0A353DVV8-F1
#
_entry.id   AF-A0A353DVV8-F1
#
_cell.length_a   1.000
_cell.length_b   1.000
_cell.length_c   1.000
_cell.angle_alpha   90.00
_cell.angle_beta   90.00
_cell.angle_gamma   90.00
#
_symmetry.space_group_name_H-M   'P 1'
#
loop_
_entity.id
_entity.type
_entity.pdbx_description
1 polymer ?
#
loop_
_entity_poly.entity_id
_entity_poly.type
_entity_poly.pdbx_seq_one_letter_code
_entity_poly.pdbx_strand_id
1 'polypeptide(L)'
;MPFGICKASLSPWVFLTAGWIMVQSQETPVAPPIEPQEVTSPEPSISEAPEALPAAIVIEPMSADTLNLANGDVLSGRLEQYDYPGDTSWNRSDIQQAFAFDSQAVHQIRLGDRAKTTPELSPSMTLQLSNGDQLSGIMKSLDDTVLKLNTSFGGTLDLPADQVQWAVFHRQDQSYLYEGPSGLDGWTVGEVNTAQLD
;
A
#
# COMPACT_ATOMS: atom_id res chain seq x y z
N MET A 1 24.96 -8.05 -72.93
CA MET A 1 24.81 -6.58 -73.02
C MET A 1 25.81 -5.98 -72.02
N PRO A 2 26.67 -5.03 -72.43
CA PRO A 2 28.00 -4.88 -71.85
C PRO A 2 28.14 -3.77 -70.80
N PHE A 3 29.27 -3.87 -70.08
CA PHE A 3 29.92 -2.93 -69.18
C PHE A 3 30.17 -1.52 -69.78
N GLY A 4 30.24 -0.51 -68.92
CA GLY A 4 30.87 0.80 -69.16
C GLY A 4 30.99 1.57 -67.84
N ILE A 5 32.13 1.54 -67.14
CA ILE A 5 33.31 2.44 -67.22
C ILE A 5 33.02 3.88 -66.71
N CYS A 6 33.79 4.25 -65.68
CA CYS A 6 33.94 5.55 -65.05
C CYS A 6 34.26 6.70 -66.01
N LYS A 7 33.91 7.93 -65.61
CA LYS A 7 34.74 9.12 -65.86
C LYS A 7 34.40 10.27 -64.91
N ALA A 8 35.39 10.70 -64.14
CA ALA A 8 35.49 12.04 -63.59
C ALA A 8 35.93 13.00 -64.71
N SER A 9 35.41 14.23 -64.76
CA SER A 9 36.06 15.33 -65.50
C SER A 9 35.44 16.71 -65.20
N LEU A 10 36.26 17.56 -64.57
CA LEU A 10 36.50 18.99 -64.79
C LEU A 10 35.34 19.98 -65.06
N SER A 11 35.21 20.95 -64.14
CA SER A 11 35.28 22.44 -64.26
C SER A 11 35.06 23.15 -65.61
N PRO A 12 35.05 24.50 -65.64
CA PRO A 12 34.34 25.52 -64.85
C PRO A 12 33.37 26.30 -65.77
N TRP A 13 32.84 27.48 -65.47
CA TRP A 13 33.17 28.78 -66.09
C TRP A 13 32.27 29.83 -65.39
N VAL A 14 32.84 30.80 -64.65
CA VAL A 14 33.24 32.16 -65.10
C VAL A 14 32.01 33.09 -65.12
N PHE A 15 31.80 33.90 -64.08
CA PHE A 15 32.33 35.28 -63.88
C PHE A 15 31.32 36.31 -64.42
N LEU A 16 30.82 37.28 -63.64
CA LEU A 16 31.35 38.64 -63.34
C LEU A 16 30.04 39.47 -63.20
N THR A 17 29.79 40.42 -62.31
CA THR A 17 30.54 41.58 -61.81
C THR A 17 29.76 42.07 -60.58
N ALA A 18 30.40 42.30 -59.44
CA ALA A 18 30.97 43.59 -59.00
C ALA A 18 30.10 44.26 -57.93
N GLY A 19 30.76 44.60 -56.84
CA GLY A 19 30.21 45.41 -55.76
C GLY A 19 31.16 45.41 -54.58
N TRP A 20 32.22 46.22 -54.66
CA TRP A 20 33.14 46.44 -53.55
C TRP A 20 32.46 47.21 -52.41
N ILE A 21 32.62 46.61 -51.24
CA ILE A 21 32.65 47.11 -49.85
C ILE A 21 32.75 48.63 -49.70
N MET A 22 31.90 49.18 -48.82
CA MET A 22 32.29 50.23 -47.88
C MET A 22 31.48 50.10 -46.59
N VAL A 23 32.23 50.09 -45.49
CA VAL A 23 31.84 49.97 -44.09
C VAL A 23 30.93 51.11 -43.65
N GLN A 24 29.92 50.80 -42.83
CA GLN A 24 29.37 51.77 -41.88
C GLN A 24 29.10 51.10 -40.52
N SER A 25 29.80 51.59 -39.50
CA SER A 25 29.41 51.46 -38.10
C SER A 25 28.13 52.25 -37.92
N GLN A 26 27.02 51.57 -37.63
CA GLN A 26 25.77 52.24 -37.29
C GLN A 26 25.59 52.18 -35.77
N GLU A 27 25.61 53.35 -35.14
CA GLU A 27 25.10 53.59 -33.80
C GLU A 27 23.56 53.46 -33.83
N THR A 28 23.02 52.72 -32.87
CA THR A 28 21.59 52.41 -32.75
C THR A 28 20.77 53.61 -32.26
N PRO A 29 19.62 53.95 -32.86
CA PRO A 29 18.62 54.77 -32.19
C PRO A 29 17.80 53.92 -31.20
N VAL A 30 17.57 54.49 -30.02
CA VAL A 30 16.89 53.92 -28.85
C VAL A 30 15.48 53.41 -29.18
N ALA A 31 15.19 52.16 -28.81
CA ALA A 31 13.89 51.51 -28.97
C ALA A 31 12.87 51.97 -27.90
N PRO A 32 11.55 52.04 -28.23
CA PRO A 32 10.49 52.30 -27.25
C PRO A 32 10.28 51.10 -26.29
N PRO A 33 9.61 51.29 -25.13
CA PRO A 33 9.52 50.27 -24.09
C PRO A 33 8.76 49.03 -24.58
N ILE A 34 9.43 47.88 -24.58
CA ILE A 34 8.83 46.58 -24.91
C ILE A 34 8.20 46.01 -23.64
N GLU A 35 6.87 45.95 -23.63
CA GLU A 35 6.06 45.17 -22.69
C GLU A 35 6.37 43.68 -22.90
N PRO A 36 6.75 42.89 -21.87
CA PRO A 36 7.29 41.55 -22.08
C PRO A 36 6.23 40.63 -22.69
N GLN A 37 6.43 40.28 -23.96
CA GLN A 37 5.74 39.19 -24.64
C GLN A 37 6.46 37.89 -24.27
N GLU A 38 5.74 36.99 -23.61
CA GLU A 38 6.19 35.68 -23.17
C GLU A 38 6.66 34.85 -24.38
N VAL A 39 7.95 34.51 -24.39
CA VAL A 39 8.63 33.82 -25.49
C VAL A 39 8.09 32.41 -25.63
N THR A 40 7.36 32.17 -26.73
CA THR A 40 6.95 30.85 -27.17
C THR A 40 8.18 30.04 -27.62
N SER A 41 8.51 28.99 -26.88
CA SER A 41 9.56 28.02 -27.21
C SER A 41 9.19 27.21 -28.47
N PRO A 42 10.13 26.90 -29.37
CA PRO A 42 9.83 26.12 -30.58
C PRO A 42 9.55 24.64 -30.26
N GLU A 43 8.56 24.11 -30.98
CA GLU A 43 8.00 22.76 -30.89
C GLU A 43 8.94 21.71 -31.51
N PRO A 44 9.35 20.64 -30.79
CA PRO A 44 9.77 19.41 -31.43
C PRO A 44 8.52 18.58 -31.77
N SER A 45 8.34 18.27 -33.06
CA SER A 45 7.34 17.30 -33.52
C SER A 45 7.57 15.95 -32.85
N ILE A 46 6.63 15.55 -31.99
CA ILE A 46 6.48 14.16 -31.54
C ILE A 46 5.23 13.63 -32.22
N SER A 47 5.41 12.98 -33.37
CA SER A 47 4.39 12.15 -33.97
C SER A 47 4.44 10.79 -33.27
N GLU A 48 3.80 10.67 -32.11
CA GLU A 48 3.56 9.37 -31.48
C GLU A 48 2.08 9.30 -31.08
N ALA A 49 1.41 8.26 -31.59
CA ALA A 49 0.02 7.93 -31.31
C ALA A 49 -0.24 7.93 -29.79
N PRO A 50 -1.46 8.19 -29.31
CA PRO A 50 -1.72 8.21 -27.87
C PRO A 50 -1.40 6.83 -27.29
N GLU A 51 -0.23 6.73 -26.67
CA GLU A 51 0.20 5.57 -25.91
C GLU A 51 -0.82 5.43 -24.80
N ALA A 52 -1.62 4.36 -24.90
CA ALA A 52 -2.61 4.04 -23.89
C ALA A 52 -1.92 4.03 -22.54
N LEU A 53 -2.54 4.73 -21.57
CA LEU A 53 -2.14 4.71 -20.15
C LEU A 53 -1.71 3.28 -19.78
N PRO A 54 -0.56 3.08 -19.10
CA PRO A 54 -0.17 1.75 -18.66
C PRO A 54 -1.37 1.13 -17.94
N ALA A 55 -1.80 -0.03 -18.43
CA ALA A 55 -2.94 -0.75 -17.86
C ALA A 55 -2.76 -0.74 -16.35
N ALA A 56 -3.78 -0.27 -15.63
CA ALA A 56 -3.82 -0.36 -14.18
C ALA A 56 -3.33 -1.76 -13.79
N ILE A 57 -2.40 -1.86 -12.84
CA ILE A 57 -1.94 -3.15 -12.34
C ILE A 57 -3.19 -3.90 -11.88
N VAL A 58 -3.65 -4.85 -12.70
CA VAL A 58 -4.75 -5.71 -12.33
C VAL A 58 -4.15 -6.68 -11.34
N ILE A 59 -4.36 -6.42 -10.05
CA ILE A 59 -4.08 -7.41 -9.02
C ILE A 59 -5.19 -8.46 -9.19
N GLU A 60 -4.93 -9.45 -10.05
CA GLU A 60 -5.81 -10.61 -10.21
C GLU A 60 -5.94 -11.28 -8.85
N PRO A 61 -7.16 -11.51 -8.35
CA PRO A 61 -7.34 -12.04 -7.02
C PRO A 61 -6.72 -13.43 -6.93
N MET A 62 -5.71 -13.58 -6.09
CA MET A 62 -5.02 -14.86 -5.92
C MET A 62 -5.87 -15.74 -5.02
N SER A 63 -6.67 -16.62 -5.61
CA SER A 63 -7.58 -17.48 -4.84
C SER A 63 -6.87 -18.52 -3.96
N ALA A 64 -5.55 -18.70 -4.12
CA ALA A 64 -4.74 -19.68 -3.41
C ALA A 64 -3.47 -19.04 -2.80
N ASP A 65 -3.06 -19.54 -1.65
CA ASP A 65 -1.79 -19.18 -1.02
C ASP A 65 -0.63 -19.75 -1.85
N THR A 66 0.52 -19.08 -1.84
CA THR A 66 1.76 -19.54 -2.50
C THR A 66 2.89 -19.65 -1.47
N LEU A 67 3.58 -20.78 -1.45
CA LEU A 67 4.76 -21.06 -0.65
C LEU A 67 5.97 -21.14 -1.58
N ASN A 68 6.97 -20.29 -1.34
CA ASN A 68 8.28 -20.36 -1.97
C ASN A 68 9.27 -20.95 -0.97
N LEU A 69 9.92 -22.04 -1.36
CA LEU A 69 10.94 -22.71 -0.55
C LEU A 69 12.34 -22.14 -0.88
N ALA A 70 13.27 -22.27 0.05
CA ALA A 70 14.65 -21.79 -0.09
C ALA A 70 15.43 -22.49 -1.21
N ASN A 71 14.99 -23.68 -1.61
CA ASN A 71 15.53 -24.41 -2.77
C ASN A 71 15.02 -23.86 -4.12
N GLY A 72 14.10 -22.89 -4.13
CA GLY A 72 13.50 -22.30 -5.33
C GLY A 72 12.17 -22.92 -5.75
N ASP A 73 11.70 -23.98 -5.08
CA ASP A 73 10.41 -24.59 -5.39
C ASP A 73 9.25 -23.67 -5.00
N VAL A 74 8.20 -23.69 -5.82
CA VAL A 74 6.99 -22.88 -5.62
C VAL A 74 5.78 -23.80 -5.56
N LEU A 75 5.01 -23.68 -4.48
CA LEU A 75 3.83 -24.50 -4.22
C LEU A 75 2.61 -23.61 -4.02
N SER A 76 1.55 -23.86 -4.79
CA SER A 76 0.23 -23.26 -4.52
C SER A 76 -0.57 -24.16 -3.59
N GLY A 77 -1.39 -23.59 -2.72
CA GLY A 77 -2.22 -24.33 -1.76
C GLY A 77 -2.85 -23.44 -0.70
N ARG A 78 -2.96 -23.97 0.51
CA ARG A 78 -3.46 -23.25 1.68
C ARG A 78 -2.51 -23.46 2.86
N LEU A 79 -2.13 -22.35 3.49
CA LEU A 79 -1.41 -22.40 4.76
C LEU A 79 -2.38 -22.82 5.88
N GLU A 80 -2.05 -23.90 6.57
CA GLU A 80 -2.79 -24.36 7.76
C GLU A 80 -2.13 -23.85 9.05
N GLN A 81 -0.80 -23.95 9.12
CA GLN A 81 -0.04 -23.55 10.31
C GLN A 81 1.35 -23.05 9.91
N TYR A 82 1.85 -22.06 10.65
CA TYR A 82 3.23 -21.61 10.58
C TYR A 82 3.77 -21.43 12.01
N ASP A 83 4.91 -22.04 12.31
CA ASP A 83 5.63 -21.88 13.58
C ASP A 83 7.13 -21.70 13.34
N TYR A 84 7.78 -20.78 14.05
CA TYR A 84 9.21 -20.49 13.89
C TYR A 84 9.91 -20.27 15.23
N PRO A 85 10.95 -21.07 15.57
CA PRO A 85 11.40 -22.27 14.86
C PRO A 85 10.40 -23.43 15.03
N GLY A 86 10.16 -24.21 13.98
CA GLY A 86 9.20 -25.31 14.04
C GLY A 86 8.78 -25.78 12.65
N ASP A 87 7.55 -26.29 12.56
CA ASP A 87 6.99 -26.82 11.32
C ASP A 87 5.96 -25.87 10.70
N THR A 88 5.98 -25.80 9.37
CA THR A 88 4.95 -25.17 8.54
C THR A 88 4.08 -26.24 7.90
N SER A 89 2.77 -26.24 8.18
CA SER A 89 1.82 -27.18 7.63
C SER A 89 1.11 -26.62 6.40
N TRP A 90 1.14 -27.36 5.30
CA TRP A 90 0.62 -26.95 4.01
C TRP A 90 -0.38 -27.95 3.44
N ASN A 91 -1.49 -27.44 2.95
CA ASN A 91 -2.58 -28.25 2.39
C ASN A 91 -2.78 -27.95 0.89
N ARG A 92 -3.05 -28.99 0.11
CA ARG A 92 -3.38 -28.91 -1.31
C ARG A 92 -4.50 -29.88 -1.66
N SER A 93 -5.42 -29.46 -2.53
CA SER A 93 -6.58 -30.28 -2.92
C SER A 93 -6.25 -31.57 -3.67
N ASP A 94 -5.07 -31.66 -4.30
CA ASP A 94 -4.59 -32.84 -5.01
C ASP A 94 -3.82 -33.83 -4.12
N ILE A 95 -3.64 -33.51 -2.84
CA ILE A 95 -2.92 -34.34 -1.86
C ILE A 95 -3.86 -34.67 -0.70
N GLN A 96 -3.94 -35.95 -0.32
CA GLN A 96 -4.94 -36.43 0.65
C GLN A 96 -4.73 -35.89 2.07
N GLN A 97 -3.50 -35.55 2.44
CA GLN A 97 -3.14 -35.09 3.78
C GLN A 97 -2.23 -33.87 3.66
N ALA A 98 -2.42 -32.90 4.55
CA ALA A 98 -1.48 -31.80 4.70
C ALA A 98 -0.08 -32.34 5.07
N PHE A 99 0.95 -31.72 4.52
CA PHE A 99 2.34 -32.08 4.76
C PHE A 99 3.07 -30.93 5.43
N ALA A 100 4.07 -31.30 6.23
CA ALA A 100 4.87 -30.36 7.00
C ALA A 100 6.22 -30.10 6.32
N PHE A 101 6.68 -28.87 6.44
CA PHE A 101 8.03 -28.44 6.13
C PHE A 101 8.72 -27.92 7.38
N ASP A 102 10.03 -28.09 7.45
CA ASP A 102 10.84 -27.29 8.36
C ASP A 102 10.68 -25.81 7.99
N SER A 103 10.26 -24.97 8.93
CA SER A 103 10.05 -23.55 8.68
C SER A 103 11.33 -22.80 8.27
N GLN A 104 12.52 -23.35 8.52
CA GLN A 104 13.80 -22.84 8.01
C GLN A 104 13.93 -23.01 6.50
N ALA A 105 13.23 -23.98 5.90
CA ALA A 105 13.22 -24.19 4.46
C ALA A 105 12.26 -23.25 3.73
N VAL A 106 11.44 -22.49 4.46
CA VAL A 106 10.48 -21.55 3.89
C VAL A 106 11.17 -20.21 3.60
N HIS A 107 11.14 -19.79 2.34
CA HIS A 107 11.68 -18.48 1.95
C HIS A 107 10.62 -17.39 2.02
N GLN A 108 9.41 -17.68 1.52
CA GLN A 108 8.32 -16.71 1.49
C GLN A 108 6.97 -17.43 1.45
N ILE A 109 5.99 -16.92 2.21
CA ILE A 109 4.59 -17.30 2.06
C ILE A 109 3.82 -16.06 1.59
N ARG A 110 3.09 -16.20 0.49
CA ARG A 110 2.14 -15.19 0.00
C ARG A 110 0.74 -15.73 0.21
N LEU A 111 -0.02 -15.05 1.07
CA LEU A 111 -1.42 -15.41 1.32
C LEU A 111 -2.28 -14.91 0.17
N GLY A 112 -3.18 -15.77 -0.30
CA GLY A 112 -4.19 -15.43 -1.28
C GLY A 112 -5.30 -14.58 -0.66
N ASP A 113 -6.16 -14.05 -1.53
CA ASP A 113 -7.36 -13.33 -1.11
C ASP A 113 -8.30 -14.29 -0.37
N ARG A 114 -8.59 -13.94 0.88
CA ARG A 114 -9.56 -14.65 1.70
C ARG A 114 -10.80 -13.80 1.77
N ALA A 115 -11.96 -14.44 1.59
CA ALA A 115 -13.22 -13.78 1.88
C ALA A 115 -13.14 -13.26 3.32
N LYS A 116 -13.35 -11.95 3.50
CA LYS A 116 -13.43 -11.36 4.82
C LYS A 116 -14.57 -12.06 5.53
N THR A 117 -14.26 -12.93 6.49
CA THR A 117 -15.26 -13.41 7.43
C THR A 117 -15.70 -12.18 8.18
N THR A 118 -16.90 -11.67 7.89
CA THR A 118 -17.54 -10.71 8.78
C THR A 118 -17.68 -11.46 10.10
N PRO A 119 -16.89 -11.12 11.14
CA PRO A 119 -17.10 -11.76 12.43
C PRO A 119 -18.56 -11.52 12.81
N GLU A 120 -19.21 -12.49 13.43
CA GLU A 120 -20.52 -12.28 14.03
C GLU A 120 -20.32 -11.24 15.13
N LEU A 121 -20.56 -9.97 14.78
CA LEU A 121 -20.32 -8.82 15.65
C LEU A 121 -21.25 -8.95 16.84
N SER A 122 -20.70 -9.40 17.96
CA SER A 122 -21.41 -9.47 19.23
C SER A 122 -21.00 -8.23 20.00
N PRO A 123 -21.73 -7.11 19.92
CA PRO A 123 -21.27 -5.82 20.41
C PRO A 123 -20.82 -5.94 21.86
N SER A 124 -19.51 -5.81 22.07
CA SER A 124 -18.97 -5.71 23.42
C SER A 124 -19.33 -4.33 23.96
N MET A 125 -19.62 -4.27 25.25
CA MET A 125 -19.89 -3.01 25.93
C MET A 125 -19.15 -2.99 27.26
N THR A 126 -18.91 -1.77 27.71
CA THR A 126 -18.49 -1.49 29.08
C THR A 126 -19.57 -0.66 29.74
N LEU A 127 -19.98 -1.06 30.94
CA LEU A 127 -20.97 -0.36 31.74
C LEU A 127 -20.37 0.04 33.09
N GLN A 128 -20.81 1.18 33.61
CA GLN A 128 -20.58 1.57 35.00
C GLN A 128 -21.91 1.47 35.75
N LEU A 129 -21.86 0.80 36.90
CA LEU A 129 -22.97 0.66 37.82
C LEU A 129 -23.07 1.90 38.73
N SER A 130 -24.24 2.12 39.31
CA SER A 130 -24.52 3.24 40.23
C SER A 130 -23.65 3.24 41.49
N ASN A 131 -23.03 2.10 41.83
CA ASN A 131 -22.07 1.98 42.93
C ASN A 131 -20.63 2.36 42.51
N GLY A 132 -20.40 2.69 41.23
CA GLY A 132 -19.10 3.03 40.66
C GLY A 132 -18.36 1.86 40.00
N ASP A 133 -18.83 0.62 40.17
CA ASP A 133 -18.17 -0.56 39.59
C ASP A 133 -18.30 -0.60 38.08
N GLN A 134 -17.28 -1.11 37.40
CA GLN A 134 -17.25 -1.21 35.94
C GLN A 134 -17.24 -2.67 35.50
N LEU A 135 -18.13 -3.02 34.57
CA LEU A 135 -18.23 -4.36 33.99
C LEU A 135 -18.07 -4.27 32.48
N SER A 136 -17.31 -5.21 31.90
CA SER A 136 -17.13 -5.34 30.45
C SER A 136 -17.60 -6.72 29.99
N GLY A 137 -18.28 -6.77 28.86
CA GLY A 137 -18.81 -8.03 28.33
C GLY A 137 -19.61 -7.84 27.04
N ILE A 138 -20.28 -8.91 26.63
CA ILE A 138 -21.14 -8.93 25.44
C ILE A 138 -22.60 -8.80 25.89
N MET A 139 -23.32 -7.82 25.34
CA MET A 139 -24.76 -7.70 25.57
C MET A 139 -25.50 -8.91 24.98
N LYS A 140 -26.32 -9.59 25.77
CA LYS A 140 -27.21 -10.66 25.28
C LYS A 140 -28.63 -10.16 25.04
N SER A 141 -29.16 -9.36 25.95
CA SER A 141 -30.45 -8.67 25.80
C SER A 141 -30.53 -7.48 26.75
N LEU A 142 -31.43 -6.56 26.43
CA LEU A 142 -31.81 -5.45 27.29
C LEU A 142 -33.33 -5.33 27.23
N ASP A 143 -33.97 -5.55 28.38
CA ASP A 143 -35.40 -5.30 28.59
C ASP A 143 -35.59 -4.09 29.50
N ASP A 144 -36.83 -3.66 29.75
CA ASP A 144 -37.15 -2.49 30.57
C ASP A 144 -36.63 -2.59 32.03
N THR A 145 -36.36 -3.80 32.51
CA THR A 145 -35.99 -4.07 33.91
C THR A 145 -34.62 -4.71 34.07
N VAL A 146 -34.17 -5.48 33.06
CA VAL A 146 -32.97 -6.31 33.19
C VAL A 146 -32.10 -6.19 31.94
N LEU A 147 -30.82 -5.95 32.19
CA LEU A 147 -29.74 -6.05 31.23
C LEU A 147 -29.02 -7.40 31.42
N LYS A 148 -28.99 -8.24 30.37
CA LYS A 148 -28.22 -9.49 30.36
C LYS A 148 -26.86 -9.27 29.73
N LEU A 149 -25.79 -9.38 30.52
CA LEU A 149 -24.40 -9.17 30.09
C LEU A 149 -23.60 -10.47 30.25
N ASN A 150 -22.96 -10.95 29.18
CA ASN A 150 -22.02 -12.07 29.26
C ASN A 150 -20.60 -11.55 29.50
N THR A 151 -20.04 -11.87 30.66
CA THR A 151 -18.69 -11.49 31.11
C THR A 151 -17.71 -12.65 30.96
N SER A 152 -16.44 -12.35 30.73
CA SER A 152 -15.38 -13.36 30.60
C SER A 152 -15.07 -14.09 31.90
N PHE A 153 -15.26 -13.44 33.05
CA PHE A 153 -14.91 -13.99 34.36
C PHE A 153 -16.07 -14.69 35.08
N GLY A 154 -17.32 -14.34 34.75
CA GLY A 154 -18.51 -14.78 35.49
C GLY A 154 -19.64 -15.33 34.63
N GLY A 155 -19.45 -15.45 33.31
CA GLY A 155 -20.52 -15.86 32.40
C GLY A 155 -21.64 -14.82 32.32
N THR A 156 -22.89 -15.26 32.14
CA THR A 156 -24.04 -14.35 31.99
C THR A 156 -24.51 -13.81 33.33
N LEU A 157 -24.52 -12.49 33.44
CA LEU A 157 -24.98 -11.72 34.58
C LEU A 157 -26.27 -10.97 34.22
N ASP A 158 -27.27 -11.07 35.08
CA ASP A 158 -28.49 -10.29 35.00
C ASP A 158 -28.34 -9.06 35.91
N LEU A 159 -28.33 -7.87 35.31
CA LEU A 159 -28.17 -6.58 35.98
C LEU A 159 -29.50 -5.82 35.94
N PRO A 160 -30.00 -5.29 37.06
CA PRO A 160 -31.13 -4.37 37.04
C PRO A 160 -30.80 -3.14 36.19
N ALA A 161 -31.65 -2.79 35.24
CA ALA A 161 -31.39 -1.69 34.30
C ALA A 161 -31.28 -0.33 35.00
N ASP A 162 -31.93 -0.16 36.15
CA ASP A 162 -31.89 1.02 37.01
C ASP A 162 -30.55 1.20 37.77
N GLN A 163 -29.73 0.14 37.85
CA GLN A 163 -28.40 0.18 38.44
C GLN A 163 -27.31 0.55 37.44
N VAL A 164 -27.64 0.69 36.16
CA VAL A 164 -26.67 1.07 35.12
C VAL A 164 -26.64 2.60 35.02
N GLN A 165 -25.49 3.19 35.36
CA GLN A 165 -25.30 4.64 35.27
C GLN A 165 -25.01 5.09 33.84
N TRP A 166 -24.12 4.38 33.15
CA TRP A 166 -23.87 4.58 31.72
C TRP A 166 -23.33 3.30 31.08
N ALA A 167 -23.46 3.23 29.76
CA ALA A 167 -22.91 2.15 28.94
C ALA A 167 -22.24 2.72 27.68
N VAL A 168 -21.10 2.15 27.30
CA VAL A 168 -20.36 2.45 26.08
C VAL A 168 -20.30 1.19 25.23
N PHE A 169 -20.80 1.28 24.01
CA PHE A 169 -20.72 0.20 23.02
C PHE A 169 -19.41 0.30 22.25
N HIS A 170 -18.67 -0.80 22.21
CA HIS A 170 -17.44 -0.92 21.45
C HIS A 170 -17.78 -1.41 20.04
N ARG A 171 -17.30 -0.66 19.05
CA ARG A 171 -17.44 -1.03 17.64
C ARG A 171 -16.43 -2.13 17.33
N GLN A 172 -16.93 -3.34 17.04
CA GLN A 172 -16.12 -4.51 16.69
C GLN A 172 -15.78 -4.60 15.19
N ASP A 173 -16.31 -3.68 14.37
CA ASP A 173 -15.97 -3.60 12.94
C ASP A 173 -14.52 -3.14 12.71
N GLN A 174 -13.87 -2.63 13.76
CA GLN A 174 -12.44 -2.38 13.80
C GLN A 174 -11.78 -3.54 14.55
N SER A 175 -11.16 -4.45 13.80
CA SER A 175 -10.15 -5.34 14.37
C SER A 175 -9.02 -4.45 14.86
N TYR A 176 -9.03 -4.06 16.13
CA TYR A 176 -7.89 -3.40 16.73
C TYR A 176 -6.72 -4.38 16.61
N LEU A 177 -5.75 -4.06 15.74
CA LEU A 177 -4.50 -4.84 15.67
C LEU A 177 -3.76 -4.79 17.02
N TYR A 178 -4.03 -3.74 17.81
CA TYR A 178 -3.54 -3.54 19.14
C TYR A 178 -4.41 -2.52 19.89
N GLU A 179 -4.83 -2.85 21.09
CA GLU A 179 -5.46 -1.95 22.05
C GLU A 179 -4.47 -1.88 23.21
N GLY A 180 -3.83 -0.72 23.39
CA GLY A 180 -2.69 -0.58 24.30
C GLY A 180 -2.99 -1.03 25.74
N PRO A 181 -1.96 -1.27 26.56
CA PRO A 181 -2.14 -1.68 27.94
C PRO A 181 -3.04 -0.69 28.68
N SER A 182 -4.07 -1.22 29.36
CA SER A 182 -5.08 -0.44 30.09
C SER A 182 -4.58 0.12 31.43
N GLY A 183 -3.32 -0.13 31.78
CA GLY A 183 -2.66 0.35 33.00
C GLY A 183 -1.20 0.73 32.74
N LEU A 184 -0.50 1.15 33.80
CA LEU A 184 0.93 1.47 33.73
C LEU A 184 1.80 0.22 33.50
N ASP A 185 1.28 -0.95 33.85
CA ASP A 185 1.92 -2.23 33.59
C ASP A 185 2.06 -2.46 32.07
N GLY A 186 3.30 -2.59 31.60
CA GLY A 186 3.63 -2.75 30.18
C GLY A 186 4.15 -1.48 29.49
N TRP A 187 4.06 -0.31 30.13
CA TRP A 187 4.79 0.88 29.69
C TRP A 187 6.25 0.79 30.13
N THR A 188 7.15 0.58 29.18
CA THR A 188 8.59 0.78 29.42
C THR A 188 8.99 2.11 28.84
N VAL A 189 9.69 2.95 29.63
CA VAL A 189 10.32 4.15 29.10
C VAL A 189 11.50 3.66 28.27
N GLY A 190 11.40 3.79 26.94
CA GLY A 190 12.51 3.51 26.05
C GLY A 190 13.74 4.32 26.45
N GLU A 191 14.93 3.79 26.17
CA GLU A 191 16.21 4.46 26.45
C GLU A 191 16.18 5.87 25.85
N VAL A 192 16.19 6.89 26.71
CA VAL A 192 16.29 8.28 26.30
C VAL A 192 17.69 8.48 25.74
N ASN A 193 17.82 8.44 24.42
CA ASN A 193 19.01 8.93 23.71
C ASN A 193 19.10 10.44 23.90
N THR A 194 19.49 10.85 25.11
CA THR A 194 19.91 12.21 25.39
C THR A 194 21.30 12.29 24.80
N ALA A 195 21.38 12.67 23.52
CA ALA A 195 22.66 12.97 22.89
C ALA A 195 23.36 14.01 23.78
N GLN A 196 24.40 13.57 24.48
CA GLN A 196 25.23 14.39 25.32
C GLN A 196 25.95 15.36 24.37
N LEU A 197 25.51 16.62 24.39
CA LEU A 197 26.23 17.71 23.74
C LEU A 197 27.39 18.06 24.67
N ASP A 198 28.56 17.47 24.43
CA ASP A 198 29.84 17.95 24.94
C ASP A 198 30.28 19.22 24.18
#